data_AF-A0A326S0G4-F1
#
_entry.id   AF-A0A326S0G4-F1
#
_cell.length_a   1.000
_cell.length_b   1.000
_cell.length_c   1.000
_cell.angle_alpha   90.00
_cell.angle_beta   90.00
_cell.angle_gamma   90.00
#
_symmetry.space_group_name_H-M   'P 1'
#
loop_
_entity.id
_entity.type
_entity.pdbx_description
1 polymer ?
#
loop_
_entity_poly.entity_id
_entity_poly.type
_entity_poly.pdbx_seq_one_letter_code
_entity_poly.pdbx_strand_id
1 'polypeptide(L)'
;MKKLVLSIAMVAAASLAFGQKKVVREAEKGFKSGDLQTALTAIEGATTNPETSGDPATFLLKAQIQTKIFGADTENTMETVEVGAQAVSTFNKAFEMAGSNKTSSVGKAVYAEELPGIPDNLRPYSLFTLKNLAFDKALEKYNEEDLEMSYEFFNLAGEIDKTDSTIHYNAGFLANDLGRFEDAKRHFGYLFELPTYNKTNAYYFMVQILSTEEKNPEAAFELVTKAREEYPNDKVLAEYEIQLLLQLNKMDEAMAQIKDALANDPNNSGLLLRSGYLKEQAGDLNGALEDYKKSVAVDPNFFEGNYYTGALLLEQATKELNTLNDLSDAEWEKQSPIVGKKADANYNESITYFSKALEIKPDNTDIMIILYQVYSRLKKTAEMEAMNKKIAAILGPNWQDN
;
A
#
# COMPACT_ATOMS: atom_id res chain seq x y z
N MET A 1 -12.82 -78.09 -2.94
CA MET A 1 -12.75 -77.04 -3.98
C MET A 1 -13.09 -75.64 -3.48
N LYS A 2 -14.09 -75.42 -2.61
CA LYS A 2 -14.42 -74.05 -2.09
C LYS A 2 -13.33 -73.37 -1.24
N LYS A 3 -12.51 -74.12 -0.49
CA LYS A 3 -11.38 -73.55 0.28
C LYS A 3 -10.20 -73.12 -0.60
N LEU A 4 -9.97 -73.75 -1.75
CA LEU A 4 -8.90 -73.38 -2.67
C LEU A 4 -9.21 -72.07 -3.43
N VAL A 5 -10.48 -71.86 -3.79
CA VAL A 5 -10.93 -70.66 -4.50
C VAL A 5 -10.85 -69.42 -3.59
N LEU A 6 -11.15 -69.55 -2.29
CA LEU A 6 -10.99 -68.45 -1.33
C LEU A 6 -9.52 -68.08 -1.11
N SER A 7 -8.61 -69.06 -1.05
CA SER A 7 -7.18 -68.81 -0.88
C SER A 7 -6.56 -68.17 -2.12
N ILE A 8 -6.98 -68.56 -3.33
CA ILE A 8 -6.50 -67.96 -4.58
C ILE A 8 -7.06 -66.53 -4.75
N ALA A 9 -8.32 -66.28 -4.35
CA ALA A 9 -8.88 -64.93 -4.34
C ALA A 9 -8.23 -64.02 -3.28
N MET A 10 -7.84 -64.56 -2.12
CA MET A 10 -7.10 -63.81 -1.09
C MET A 10 -5.64 -63.56 -1.48
N VAL A 11 -4.97 -64.52 -2.14
CA VAL A 11 -3.61 -64.32 -2.66
C VAL A 11 -3.63 -63.36 -3.84
N ALA A 12 -4.68 -63.37 -4.68
CA ALA A 12 -4.88 -62.40 -5.76
C ALA A 12 -5.17 -60.99 -5.21
N ALA A 13 -6.08 -60.86 -4.24
CA ALA A 13 -6.37 -59.59 -3.56
C ALA A 13 -5.19 -59.07 -2.73
N ALA A 14 -4.43 -59.97 -2.09
CA ALA A 14 -3.17 -59.63 -1.43
C ALA A 14 -2.13 -59.20 -2.47
N SER A 15 -1.93 -59.90 -3.60
CA SER A 15 -0.99 -59.47 -4.64
C SER A 15 -1.40 -58.16 -5.32
N LEU A 16 -2.70 -57.86 -5.41
CA LEU A 16 -3.23 -56.59 -5.91
C LEU A 16 -3.03 -55.45 -4.89
N ALA A 17 -3.09 -55.73 -3.58
CA ALA A 17 -2.73 -54.78 -2.52
C ALA A 17 -1.21 -54.64 -2.30
N PHE A 18 -0.42 -55.71 -2.50
CA PHE A 18 1.04 -55.74 -2.47
C PHE A 18 1.67 -55.15 -3.74
N GLY A 19 0.86 -54.84 -4.76
CA GLY A 19 1.23 -54.24 -6.05
C GLY A 19 0.92 -52.75 -6.18
N GLN A 20 0.52 -52.02 -5.12
CA GLN A 20 0.55 -50.55 -5.10
C GLN A 20 1.98 -50.09 -5.48
N LYS A 21 2.11 -49.49 -6.65
CA LYS A 21 3.13 -49.85 -7.64
C LYS A 21 4.57 -49.58 -7.23
N LYS A 22 5.48 -50.38 -7.78
CA LYS A 22 6.94 -50.22 -7.67
C LYS A 22 7.40 -48.74 -7.78
N VAL A 23 6.82 -47.97 -8.71
CA VAL A 23 7.14 -46.54 -8.91
C VAL A 23 6.73 -45.63 -7.75
N VAL A 24 5.59 -45.89 -7.09
CA VAL A 24 5.17 -45.13 -5.90
C VAL A 24 6.09 -45.45 -4.73
N ARG A 25 6.45 -46.73 -4.54
CA ARG A 25 7.42 -47.14 -3.50
C ARG A 25 8.80 -46.53 -3.70
N GLU A 26 9.23 -46.41 -4.95
CA GLU A 26 10.49 -45.73 -5.31
C GLU A 26 10.43 -44.25 -4.95
N ALA A 27 9.32 -43.57 -5.27
CA ALA A 27 9.08 -42.19 -4.85
C ALA A 27 9.08 -42.03 -3.32
N GLU A 28 8.39 -42.90 -2.58
CA GLU A 28 8.37 -42.89 -1.11
C GLU A 28 9.77 -43.10 -0.52
N LYS A 29 10.56 -43.99 -1.11
CA LYS A 29 11.93 -44.26 -0.67
C LYS A 29 12.80 -43.02 -0.87
N GLY A 30 12.76 -42.42 -2.06
CA GLY A 30 13.50 -41.19 -2.37
C GLY A 30 13.10 -40.04 -1.43
N PHE A 31 11.80 -39.85 -1.21
CA PHE A 31 11.27 -38.83 -0.30
C PHE A 31 11.80 -39.00 1.14
N LYS A 32 11.78 -40.24 1.66
CA LYS A 32 12.28 -40.56 3.01
C LYS A 32 13.80 -40.43 3.13
N SER A 33 14.56 -40.78 2.08
CA SER A 33 16.02 -40.67 2.09
C SER A 33 16.54 -39.27 1.77
N GLY A 34 15.69 -38.36 1.32
CA GLY A 34 16.09 -37.02 0.85
C GLY A 34 16.62 -37.00 -0.58
N ASP A 35 16.51 -38.11 -1.33
CA ASP A 35 16.82 -38.13 -2.76
C ASP A 35 15.59 -37.63 -3.54
N LEU A 36 15.38 -36.31 -3.48
CA LEU A 36 14.19 -35.66 -4.00
C LEU A 36 14.11 -35.70 -5.52
N GLN A 37 15.25 -35.73 -6.22
CA GLN A 37 15.28 -35.86 -7.67
C GLN A 37 14.72 -37.21 -8.12
N THR A 38 15.23 -38.31 -7.53
CA THR A 38 14.70 -39.64 -7.78
C THR A 38 13.24 -39.74 -7.38
N ALA A 39 12.86 -39.14 -6.23
CA ALA A 39 11.47 -39.12 -5.78
C ALA A 39 10.54 -38.43 -6.78
N LEU A 40 10.95 -37.26 -7.28
CA LEU A 40 10.18 -36.47 -8.24
C LEU A 40 10.00 -37.20 -9.57
N THR A 41 11.09 -37.74 -10.14
CA THR A 41 11.02 -38.50 -11.39
C THR A 41 10.12 -39.74 -11.25
N ALA A 42 10.25 -40.48 -10.14
CA ALA A 42 9.42 -41.66 -9.89
C ALA A 42 7.94 -41.30 -9.72
N ILE A 43 7.62 -40.23 -8.99
CA ILE A 43 6.23 -39.84 -8.74
C ILE A 43 5.56 -39.26 -9.99
N GLU A 44 6.29 -38.55 -10.84
CA GLU A 44 5.78 -38.09 -12.14
C GLU A 44 5.35 -39.26 -13.02
N GLY A 45 6.17 -40.31 -13.10
CA GLY A 45 5.80 -41.56 -13.77
C GLY A 45 4.58 -42.24 -13.13
N ALA A 46 4.44 -42.19 -11.80
CA ALA A 46 3.29 -42.77 -11.12
C ALA A 46 1.98 -42.01 -11.40
N THR A 47 2.03 -40.68 -11.56
CA THR A 47 0.84 -39.85 -11.83
C THR A 47 0.24 -40.03 -13.23
N THR A 48 1.01 -40.58 -14.17
CA THR A 48 0.54 -40.88 -15.54
C THR A 48 0.21 -42.35 -15.77
N ASN A 49 0.59 -43.23 -14.83
CA ASN A 49 0.41 -44.67 -14.99
C ASN A 49 -1.03 -45.11 -14.66
N PRO A 50 -1.75 -45.80 -15.57
CA PRO A 50 -3.20 -46.10 -15.45
C PRO A 50 -3.66 -46.74 -14.13
N GLU A 51 -2.85 -47.61 -13.55
CA GLU A 51 -3.18 -48.32 -12.31
C GLU A 51 -2.96 -47.45 -11.02
N THR A 52 -2.44 -46.20 -11.09
CA THR A 52 -2.07 -45.33 -9.93
C THR A 52 -2.53 -43.90 -10.12
N SER A 53 -2.71 -43.45 -11.37
CA SER A 53 -3.24 -42.13 -11.68
C SER A 53 -4.68 -41.92 -11.17
N GLY A 54 -5.39 -42.99 -10.80
CA GLY A 54 -6.69 -42.92 -10.12
C GLY A 54 -6.62 -42.85 -8.59
N ASP A 55 -5.43 -43.00 -7.98
CA ASP A 55 -5.28 -42.99 -6.51
C ASP A 55 -4.90 -41.58 -6.01
N PRO A 56 -5.74 -40.92 -5.19
CA PRO A 56 -5.42 -39.61 -4.62
C PRO A 56 -4.13 -39.59 -3.78
N ALA A 57 -3.75 -40.72 -3.17
CA ALA A 57 -2.51 -40.81 -2.39
C ALA A 57 -1.25 -40.63 -3.25
N THR A 58 -1.31 -40.97 -4.55
CA THR A 58 -0.21 -40.74 -5.50
C THR A 58 0.04 -39.25 -5.69
N PHE A 59 -1.03 -38.45 -5.82
CA PHE A 59 -0.92 -36.99 -5.96
C PHE A 59 -0.54 -36.32 -4.64
N LEU A 60 -1.03 -36.83 -3.51
CA LEU A 60 -0.59 -36.36 -2.19
C LEU A 60 0.92 -36.51 -2.02
N LEU A 61 1.48 -37.69 -2.33
CA LEU A 61 2.92 -37.92 -2.26
C LEU A 61 3.70 -36.98 -3.19
N LYS A 62 3.18 -36.71 -4.40
CA LYS A 62 3.78 -35.73 -5.31
C LYS A 62 3.84 -34.33 -4.68
N ALA A 63 2.73 -33.86 -4.10
CA ALA A 63 2.67 -32.56 -3.45
C ALA A 63 3.63 -32.47 -2.24
N GLN A 64 3.76 -33.54 -1.46
CA GLN A 64 4.72 -33.63 -0.35
C GLN A 64 6.18 -33.55 -0.85
N ILE A 65 6.50 -34.25 -1.94
CA ILE A 65 7.83 -34.17 -2.57
C ILE A 65 8.11 -32.75 -3.07
N GLN A 66 7.16 -32.13 -3.78
CA GLN A 66 7.29 -30.75 -4.26
C GLN A 66 7.47 -29.76 -3.11
N THR A 67 6.71 -29.91 -2.01
CA THR A 67 6.84 -29.07 -0.81
C THR A 67 8.22 -29.23 -0.16
N LYS A 68 8.76 -30.44 -0.14
CA LYS A 68 10.10 -30.70 0.40
C LYS A 68 11.20 -30.14 -0.50
N ILE A 69 11.03 -30.19 -1.83
CA ILE A 69 11.92 -29.53 -2.80
C ILE A 69 11.89 -28.02 -2.60
N PHE A 70 10.69 -27.43 -2.53
CA PHE A 70 10.47 -26.01 -2.24
C PHE A 70 11.19 -25.56 -0.98
N GLY A 71 11.03 -26.31 0.13
CA GLY A 71 11.68 -25.97 1.39
C GLY A 71 13.21 -26.13 1.38
N ALA A 72 13.74 -27.07 0.59
CA ALA A 72 15.17 -27.34 0.51
C ALA A 72 15.94 -26.37 -0.39
N ASP A 73 15.25 -25.71 -1.32
CA ASP A 73 15.85 -24.71 -2.19
C ASP A 73 16.15 -23.42 -1.43
N THR A 74 17.41 -23.03 -1.37
CA THR A 74 17.88 -21.81 -0.68
C THR A 74 18.08 -20.63 -1.63
N GLU A 75 17.98 -20.84 -2.94
CA GLU A 75 18.18 -19.77 -3.92
C GLU A 75 16.98 -18.80 -3.93
N ASN A 76 15.80 -19.30 -3.55
CA ASN A 76 14.58 -18.51 -3.35
C ASN A 76 14.24 -17.64 -4.57
N THR A 77 14.20 -18.25 -5.75
CA THR A 77 13.94 -17.60 -7.04
C THR A 77 12.48 -17.77 -7.48
N MET A 78 12.11 -17.22 -8.64
CA MET A 78 10.81 -17.50 -9.25
C MET A 78 10.60 -18.98 -9.59
N GLU A 79 11.66 -19.73 -9.90
CA GLU A 79 11.53 -21.19 -10.08
C GLU A 79 11.10 -21.87 -8.77
N THR A 80 11.59 -21.38 -7.63
CA THR A 80 11.15 -21.83 -6.30
C THR A 80 9.65 -21.55 -6.11
N VAL A 81 9.20 -20.33 -6.42
CA VAL A 81 7.77 -19.95 -6.33
C VAL A 81 6.90 -20.84 -7.21
N GLU A 82 7.34 -21.14 -8.43
CA GLU A 82 6.65 -22.05 -9.34
C GLU A 82 6.51 -23.47 -8.77
N VAL A 83 7.56 -24.03 -8.15
CA VAL A 83 7.49 -25.33 -7.46
C VAL A 83 6.45 -25.29 -6.34
N GLY A 84 6.41 -24.21 -5.56
CA GLY A 84 5.41 -24.00 -4.51
C GLY A 84 3.99 -23.95 -5.08
N ALA A 85 3.75 -23.17 -6.13
CA ALA A 85 2.45 -23.07 -6.80
C ALA A 85 1.99 -24.42 -7.39
N GLN A 86 2.92 -25.19 -7.96
CA GLN A 86 2.63 -26.56 -8.42
C GLN A 86 2.27 -27.49 -7.27
N ALA A 87 2.90 -27.35 -6.10
CA ALA A 87 2.55 -28.12 -4.91
C ALA A 87 1.11 -27.80 -4.46
N VAL A 88 0.72 -26.51 -4.42
CA VAL A 88 -0.66 -26.09 -4.12
C VAL A 88 -1.66 -26.75 -5.07
N SER A 89 -1.42 -26.64 -6.38
CA SER A 89 -2.28 -27.26 -7.40
C SER A 89 -2.39 -28.77 -7.21
N THR A 90 -1.28 -29.42 -6.88
CA THR A 90 -1.23 -30.88 -6.69
C THR A 90 -1.94 -31.32 -5.41
N PHE A 91 -1.85 -30.56 -4.31
CA PHE A 91 -2.64 -30.78 -3.10
C PHE A 91 -4.14 -30.66 -3.37
N ASN A 92 -4.56 -29.61 -4.08
CA ASN A 92 -5.97 -29.41 -4.43
C ASN A 92 -6.50 -30.58 -5.25
N LYS A 93 -5.74 -31.03 -6.26
CA LYS A 93 -6.08 -32.22 -7.04
C LYS A 93 -6.20 -33.48 -6.18
N ALA A 94 -5.24 -33.73 -5.29
CA ALA A 94 -5.28 -34.88 -4.39
C ALA A 94 -6.51 -34.85 -3.47
N PHE A 95 -6.86 -33.66 -2.97
CA PHE A 95 -8.02 -33.43 -2.12
C PHE A 95 -9.34 -33.64 -2.86
N GLU A 96 -9.47 -33.10 -4.08
CA GLU A 96 -10.63 -33.28 -4.95
C GLU A 96 -10.84 -34.76 -5.32
N MET A 97 -9.77 -35.46 -5.70
CA MET A 97 -9.82 -36.90 -5.98
C MET A 97 -10.22 -37.72 -4.74
N ALA A 98 -9.93 -37.22 -3.54
CA ALA A 98 -10.38 -37.79 -2.27
C ALA A 98 -11.80 -37.35 -1.86
N GLY A 99 -12.56 -36.75 -2.78
CA GLY A 99 -13.95 -36.31 -2.57
C GLY A 99 -14.09 -35.04 -1.74
N SER A 100 -13.04 -34.20 -1.68
CA SER A 100 -13.01 -32.94 -0.93
C SER A 100 -13.39 -33.10 0.55
N ASN A 101 -13.05 -34.25 1.12
CA ASN A 101 -13.40 -34.60 2.50
C ASN A 101 -12.19 -34.46 3.42
N LYS A 102 -12.16 -33.42 4.25
CA LYS A 102 -11.09 -33.17 5.24
C LYS A 102 -10.93 -34.30 6.28
N THR A 103 -11.94 -35.15 6.45
CA THR A 103 -11.88 -36.29 7.41
C THR A 103 -11.30 -37.57 6.81
N SER A 104 -11.16 -37.65 5.48
CA SER A 104 -10.51 -38.76 4.79
C SER A 104 -9.01 -38.83 5.12
N SER A 105 -8.36 -39.98 4.90
CA SER A 105 -6.92 -40.12 5.14
C SER A 105 -6.10 -39.11 4.35
N VAL A 106 -6.44 -38.89 3.07
CA VAL A 106 -5.79 -37.88 2.22
C VAL A 106 -6.12 -36.47 2.70
N GLY A 107 -7.39 -36.17 2.98
CA GLY A 107 -7.79 -34.84 3.47
C GLY A 107 -7.10 -34.45 4.78
N LYS A 108 -6.95 -35.38 5.73
CA LYS A 108 -6.20 -35.16 6.96
C LYS A 108 -4.72 -34.88 6.71
N ALA A 109 -4.11 -35.53 5.73
CA ALA A 109 -2.71 -35.31 5.38
C ALA A 109 -2.48 -33.99 4.63
N VAL A 110 -3.37 -33.62 3.70
CA VAL A 110 -3.34 -32.35 2.97
C VAL A 110 -3.36 -31.15 3.93
N TYR A 111 -4.19 -31.23 4.97
CA TYR A 111 -4.39 -30.17 5.97
C TYR A 111 -3.78 -30.51 7.34
N ALA A 112 -2.77 -31.40 7.39
CA ALA A 112 -2.12 -31.72 8.65
C ALA A 112 -1.39 -30.48 9.19
N GLU A 113 -1.69 -30.09 10.42
CA GLU A 113 -0.99 -29.00 11.09
C GLU A 113 0.45 -29.40 11.40
N GLU A 114 1.36 -28.43 11.28
CA GLU A 114 2.75 -28.59 11.67
C GLU A 114 2.95 -28.06 13.09
N LEU A 115 3.38 -28.92 14.01
CA LEU A 115 3.72 -28.51 15.37
C LEU A 115 5.14 -27.92 15.41
N PRO A 116 5.36 -26.86 16.21
CA PRO A 116 6.69 -26.29 16.41
C PRO A 116 7.71 -27.34 16.88
N GLY A 117 8.91 -27.32 16.31
CA GLY A 117 10.02 -28.16 16.73
C GLY A 117 9.98 -29.61 16.25
N ILE A 118 9.05 -29.99 15.37
CA ILE A 118 9.07 -31.31 14.73
C ILE A 118 10.32 -31.44 13.85
N PRO A 119 11.13 -32.52 14.00
CA PRO A 119 12.24 -32.83 13.11
C PRO A 119 11.79 -32.92 11.65
N ASP A 120 12.62 -32.47 10.70
CA ASP A 120 12.29 -32.43 9.26
C ASP A 120 11.70 -33.76 8.73
N ASN A 121 12.29 -34.89 9.12
CA ASN A 121 11.85 -36.23 8.70
C ASN A 121 10.47 -36.66 9.25
N LEU A 122 9.91 -35.91 10.20
CA LEU A 122 8.59 -36.13 10.79
C LEU A 122 7.59 -35.04 10.41
N ARG A 123 8.00 -34.02 9.65
CA ARG A 123 7.10 -32.98 9.16
C ARG A 123 6.04 -33.60 8.25
N PRO A 124 4.80 -33.09 8.28
CA PRO A 124 3.72 -33.63 7.45
C PRO A 124 3.89 -33.27 5.95
N TYR A 125 4.63 -32.19 5.66
CA TYR A 125 4.72 -31.58 4.33
C TYR A 125 3.32 -31.38 3.73
N SER A 126 2.45 -30.75 4.51
CA SER A 126 1.07 -30.43 4.14
C SER A 126 0.97 -29.05 3.47
N LEU A 127 -0.24 -28.62 3.11
CA LEU A 127 -0.49 -27.22 2.72
C LEU A 127 -0.08 -26.23 3.81
N PHE A 128 -0.24 -26.57 5.09
CA PHE A 128 0.21 -25.72 6.20
C PHE A 128 1.73 -25.64 6.27
N THR A 129 2.44 -26.75 6.06
CA THR A 129 3.91 -26.72 5.96
C THR A 129 4.36 -25.85 4.79
N LEU A 130 3.72 -25.98 3.62
CA LEU A 130 4.04 -25.15 2.45
C LEU A 130 3.79 -23.67 2.72
N LYS A 131 2.66 -23.32 3.34
CA LYS A 131 2.36 -21.93 3.75
C LYS A 131 3.44 -21.37 4.65
N ASN A 132 3.83 -22.11 5.69
CA ASN A 132 4.84 -21.65 6.65
C ASN A 132 6.21 -21.50 5.99
N LEU A 133 6.61 -22.45 5.13
CA LEU A 133 7.86 -22.33 4.37
C LEU A 133 7.83 -21.11 3.43
N ALA A 134 6.71 -20.83 2.75
CA ALA A 134 6.58 -19.66 1.90
C ALA A 134 6.65 -18.37 2.73
N PHE A 135 5.99 -18.32 3.89
CA PHE A 135 6.09 -17.21 4.83
C PHE A 135 7.54 -16.96 5.29
N ASP A 136 8.27 -18.00 5.68
CA ASP A 136 9.65 -17.90 6.12
C ASP A 136 10.57 -17.38 5.00
N LYS A 137 10.40 -17.88 3.77
CA LYS A 137 11.13 -17.38 2.59
C LYS A 137 10.80 -15.93 2.25
N ALA A 138 9.54 -15.53 2.43
CA ALA A 138 9.12 -14.15 2.24
C ALA A 138 9.84 -13.21 3.22
N LEU A 139 9.99 -13.63 4.49
CA LEU A 139 10.75 -12.87 5.49
C LEU A 139 12.25 -12.85 5.21
N GLU A 140 12.82 -13.96 4.74
CA GLU A 140 14.22 -14.02 4.32
C GLU A 140 14.49 -12.99 3.22
N LYS A 141 13.67 -12.99 2.15
CA LYS A 141 13.80 -12.02 1.06
C LYS A 141 13.54 -10.58 1.46
N TYR A 142 12.61 -10.36 2.40
CA TYR A 142 12.41 -9.03 2.96
C TYR A 142 13.68 -8.51 3.67
N ASN A 143 14.34 -9.36 4.46
CA ASN A 143 15.58 -9.01 5.17
C ASN A 143 16.78 -8.82 4.22
N GLU A 144 16.72 -9.42 3.02
CA GLU A 144 17.68 -9.21 1.93
C GLU A 144 17.37 -7.96 1.09
N GLU A 145 16.29 -7.23 1.40
CA GLU A 145 15.77 -6.08 0.64
C GLU A 145 15.29 -6.46 -0.79
N ASP A 146 15.10 -7.75 -1.06
CA ASP A 146 14.48 -8.25 -2.29
C ASP A 146 12.95 -8.26 -2.14
N LEU A 147 12.38 -7.06 -2.26
CA LEU A 147 10.95 -6.82 -2.04
C LEU A 147 10.06 -7.55 -3.05
N GLU A 148 10.53 -7.70 -4.30
CA GLU A 148 9.78 -8.41 -5.36
C GLU A 148 9.63 -9.89 -5.01
N MET A 149 10.73 -10.57 -4.67
CA MET A 149 10.66 -11.98 -4.27
C MET A 149 9.94 -12.16 -2.93
N SER A 150 10.12 -11.23 -1.98
CA SER A 150 9.37 -11.23 -0.72
C SER A 150 7.86 -11.22 -0.98
N TYR A 151 7.39 -10.34 -1.87
CA TYR A 151 6.01 -10.30 -2.29
C TYR A 151 5.55 -11.63 -2.90
N GLU A 152 6.32 -12.21 -3.83
CA GLU A 152 5.91 -13.45 -4.51
C GLU A 152 5.73 -14.63 -3.55
N PHE A 153 6.58 -14.74 -2.52
CA PHE A 153 6.42 -15.75 -1.48
C PHE A 153 5.23 -15.45 -0.53
N PHE A 154 5.01 -14.19 -0.16
CA PHE A 154 3.81 -13.81 0.61
C PHE A 154 2.52 -14.07 -0.17
N ASN A 155 2.50 -13.76 -1.47
CA ASN A 155 1.39 -14.01 -2.37
C ASN A 155 1.11 -15.52 -2.46
N LEU A 156 2.13 -16.36 -2.64
CA LEU A 156 1.99 -17.82 -2.60
C LEU A 156 1.39 -18.30 -1.27
N ALA A 157 1.87 -17.79 -0.13
CA ALA A 157 1.33 -18.15 1.18
C ALA A 157 -0.14 -17.71 1.32
N GLY A 158 -0.51 -16.56 0.76
CA GLY A 158 -1.87 -16.01 0.79
C GLY A 158 -2.86 -16.76 -0.11
N GLU A 159 -2.39 -17.37 -1.20
CA GLU A 159 -3.21 -18.27 -2.02
C GLU A 159 -3.60 -19.55 -1.27
N ILE A 160 -2.78 -19.98 -0.31
CA ILE A 160 -3.03 -21.16 0.52
C ILE A 160 -4.02 -20.84 1.64
N ASP A 161 -3.88 -19.69 2.29
CA ASP A 161 -4.70 -19.29 3.43
C ASP A 161 -5.19 -17.85 3.32
N LYS A 162 -6.45 -17.73 2.87
CA LYS A 162 -7.13 -16.45 2.67
C LYS A 162 -7.54 -15.75 3.97
N THR A 163 -7.29 -16.40 5.11
CA THR A 163 -7.75 -15.93 6.43
C THR A 163 -6.63 -15.41 7.32
N ASP A 164 -5.39 -15.55 6.87
CA ASP A 164 -4.21 -15.10 7.61
C ASP A 164 -3.97 -13.61 7.38
N SER A 165 -4.37 -12.79 8.37
CA SER A 165 -4.25 -11.34 8.25
C SER A 165 -2.82 -10.85 8.11
N THR A 166 -1.85 -11.56 8.71
CA THR A 166 -0.44 -11.15 8.65
C THR A 166 0.11 -11.32 7.25
N ILE A 167 -0.20 -12.44 6.59
CA ILE A 167 0.18 -12.68 5.20
C ILE A 167 -0.41 -11.61 4.27
N HIS A 168 -1.72 -11.38 4.35
CA HIS A 168 -2.37 -10.43 3.44
C HIS A 168 -2.00 -8.97 3.71
N TYR A 169 -1.75 -8.59 4.96
CA TYR A 169 -1.24 -7.26 5.24
C TYR A 169 0.14 -7.04 4.61
N ASN A 170 1.08 -7.98 4.81
CA ASN A 170 2.43 -7.87 4.28
C ASN A 170 2.45 -7.95 2.75
N ALA A 171 1.70 -8.88 2.15
CA ALA A 171 1.57 -9.00 0.70
C ALA A 171 0.98 -7.73 0.07
N GLY A 172 -0.09 -7.19 0.67
CA GLY A 172 -0.74 -5.97 0.19
C GLY A 172 0.15 -4.75 0.32
N PHE A 173 0.87 -4.62 1.44
CA PHE A 173 1.83 -3.55 1.66
C PHE A 173 2.98 -3.58 0.64
N LEU A 174 3.62 -4.74 0.45
CA LEU A 174 4.71 -4.88 -0.51
C LEU A 174 4.23 -4.67 -1.95
N ALA A 175 3.07 -5.21 -2.32
CA ALA A 175 2.47 -4.96 -3.62
C ALA A 175 2.24 -3.47 -3.87
N ASN A 176 1.76 -2.73 -2.86
CA ASN A 176 1.58 -1.29 -2.96
C ASN A 176 2.91 -0.55 -3.19
N ASP A 177 3.95 -0.89 -2.42
CA ASP A 177 5.29 -0.28 -2.53
C ASP A 177 5.93 -0.56 -3.90
N LEU A 178 5.72 -1.76 -4.45
CA LEU A 178 6.16 -2.16 -5.79
C LEU A 178 5.30 -1.59 -6.93
N GLY A 179 4.23 -0.83 -6.63
CA GLY A 179 3.31 -0.29 -7.65
C GLY A 179 2.37 -1.33 -8.27
N ARG A 180 2.26 -2.52 -7.68
CA ARG A 180 1.35 -3.61 -8.09
C ARG A 180 -0.03 -3.42 -7.47
N PHE A 181 -0.69 -2.33 -7.83
CA PHE A 181 -1.92 -1.86 -7.14
C PHE A 181 -3.10 -2.84 -7.21
N GLU A 182 -3.25 -3.61 -8.29
CA GLU A 182 -4.30 -4.65 -8.37
C GLU A 182 -4.07 -5.78 -7.37
N ASP A 183 -2.82 -6.20 -7.19
CA ASP A 183 -2.44 -7.20 -6.19
C ASP A 183 -2.62 -6.65 -4.77
N ALA A 184 -2.22 -5.40 -4.54
CA ALA A 184 -2.43 -4.73 -3.26
C ALA A 184 -3.91 -4.70 -2.87
N LYS A 185 -4.78 -4.24 -3.79
CA LYS A 185 -6.24 -4.23 -3.58
C LYS A 185 -6.79 -5.62 -3.33
N ARG A 186 -6.31 -6.65 -4.04
CA ARG A 186 -6.73 -8.04 -3.84
C ARG A 186 -6.42 -8.51 -2.41
N HIS A 187 -5.22 -8.27 -1.92
CA HIS A 187 -4.82 -8.65 -0.57
C HIS A 187 -5.53 -7.84 0.53
N PHE A 188 -5.66 -6.52 0.36
CA PHE A 188 -6.46 -5.70 1.29
C PHE A 188 -7.94 -6.09 1.27
N GLY A 189 -8.46 -6.54 0.12
CA GLY A 189 -9.80 -7.10 -0.01
C GLY A 189 -10.01 -8.31 0.90
N TYR A 190 -9.05 -9.24 0.98
CA TYR A 190 -9.14 -10.36 1.93
C TYR A 190 -9.22 -9.89 3.39
N LEU A 191 -8.50 -8.82 3.76
CA LEU A 191 -8.56 -8.28 5.11
C LEU A 191 -9.94 -7.70 5.47
N PHE A 192 -10.68 -7.18 4.49
CA PHE A 192 -12.04 -6.68 4.72
C PHE A 192 -13.06 -7.78 5.03
N GLU A 193 -12.80 -9.00 4.58
CA GLU A 193 -13.63 -10.18 4.86
C GLU A 193 -13.40 -10.75 6.28
N LEU A 194 -12.36 -10.30 6.99
CA LEU A 194 -12.03 -10.79 8.34
C LEU A 194 -12.79 -10.01 9.43
N PRO A 195 -13.72 -10.65 10.19
CA PRO A 195 -14.59 -9.92 11.11
C PRO A 195 -13.87 -9.27 12.30
N THR A 196 -12.73 -9.85 12.72
CA THR A 196 -11.98 -9.40 13.91
C THR A 196 -10.71 -8.62 13.58
N TYR A 197 -10.41 -8.41 12.30
CA TYR A 197 -9.24 -7.65 11.88
C TYR A 197 -9.50 -6.15 11.96
N ASN A 198 -8.53 -5.38 12.44
CA ASN A 198 -8.59 -3.93 12.38
C ASN A 198 -8.24 -3.46 10.95
N LYS A 199 -9.26 -3.03 10.22
CA LYS A 199 -9.19 -2.72 8.79
C LYS A 199 -8.63 -1.33 8.47
N THR A 200 -8.38 -0.49 9.48
CA THR A 200 -8.02 0.92 9.29
C THR A 200 -6.87 1.13 8.30
N ASN A 201 -5.76 0.40 8.44
CA ASN A 201 -4.63 0.53 7.52
C ASN A 201 -4.97 0.08 6.09
N ALA A 202 -5.76 -0.98 5.94
CA ALA A 202 -6.21 -1.45 4.63
C ALA A 202 -7.11 -0.39 3.94
N TYR A 203 -7.96 0.30 4.71
CA TYR A 203 -8.70 1.45 4.19
C TYR A 203 -7.79 2.58 3.74
N TYR A 204 -6.76 2.95 4.52
CA TYR A 204 -5.83 4.01 4.12
C TYR A 204 -5.18 3.71 2.76
N PHE A 205 -4.60 2.52 2.60
CA PHE A 205 -3.96 2.14 1.35
C PHE A 205 -4.96 2.10 0.18
N MET A 206 -6.13 1.48 0.37
CA MET A 206 -7.11 1.39 -0.71
C MET A 206 -7.68 2.75 -1.11
N VAL A 207 -7.92 3.66 -0.16
CA VAL A 207 -8.35 5.03 -0.45
C VAL A 207 -7.28 5.76 -1.27
N GLN A 208 -6.00 5.66 -0.88
CA GLN A 208 -4.90 6.27 -1.62
C GLN A 208 -4.73 5.70 -3.03
N ILE A 209 -4.80 4.37 -3.18
CA ILE A 209 -4.73 3.70 -4.48
C ILE A 209 -5.85 4.21 -5.40
N LEU A 210 -7.10 4.23 -4.90
CA LEU A 210 -8.25 4.70 -5.67
C LEU A 210 -8.12 6.18 -6.03
N SER A 211 -7.72 7.04 -5.09
CA SER A 211 -7.70 8.49 -5.30
C SER A 211 -6.56 8.95 -6.19
N THR A 212 -5.37 8.39 -6.01
CA THR A 212 -4.12 8.90 -6.58
C THR A 212 -3.70 8.12 -7.82
N GLU A 213 -3.66 6.80 -7.70
CA GLU A 213 -3.12 5.93 -8.75
C GLU A 213 -4.16 5.66 -9.83
N GLU A 214 -5.39 5.33 -9.42
CA GLU A 214 -6.51 5.12 -10.33
C GLU A 214 -7.22 6.42 -10.73
N LYS A 215 -6.92 7.53 -10.03
CA LYS A 215 -7.54 8.85 -10.25
C LYS A 215 -9.07 8.78 -10.22
N ASN A 216 -9.60 7.97 -9.31
CA ASN A 216 -11.03 7.73 -9.11
C ASN A 216 -11.46 8.23 -7.72
N PRO A 217 -11.56 9.56 -7.53
CA PRO A 217 -11.92 10.14 -6.24
C PRO A 217 -13.34 9.78 -5.80
N GLU A 218 -14.26 9.48 -6.73
CA GLU A 218 -15.61 9.04 -6.41
C GLU A 218 -15.60 7.69 -5.68
N ALA A 219 -14.90 6.69 -6.22
CA ALA A 219 -14.77 5.38 -5.57
C ALA A 219 -14.01 5.47 -4.24
N ALA A 220 -12.96 6.30 -4.18
CA ALA A 220 -12.24 6.56 -2.94
C ALA A 220 -13.15 7.20 -1.87
N PHE A 221 -14.02 8.14 -2.28
CA PHE A 221 -14.98 8.80 -1.39
C PHE A 221 -16.04 7.83 -0.87
N GLU A 222 -16.58 6.96 -1.72
CA GLU A 222 -17.49 5.89 -1.28
C GLU A 222 -16.81 4.97 -0.25
N LEU A 223 -15.55 4.58 -0.51
CA LEU A 223 -14.81 3.71 0.38
C LEU A 223 -14.50 4.36 1.74
N VAL A 224 -14.04 5.61 1.76
CA VAL A 224 -13.72 6.31 3.01
C VAL A 224 -15.00 6.58 3.82
N THR A 225 -16.12 6.87 3.16
CA THR A 225 -17.42 7.06 3.84
C THR A 225 -17.80 5.78 4.59
N LYS A 226 -17.72 4.61 3.94
CA LYS A 226 -17.93 3.31 4.60
C LYS A 226 -16.94 3.09 5.75
N ALA A 227 -15.66 3.42 5.53
CA ALA A 227 -14.64 3.28 6.56
C ALA A 227 -14.97 4.12 7.81
N ARG A 228 -15.53 5.33 7.63
CA ARG A 228 -15.93 6.23 8.72
C ARG A 228 -17.16 5.74 9.47
N GLU A 229 -18.04 4.97 8.84
CA GLU A 229 -19.12 4.27 9.55
C GLU A 229 -18.57 3.19 10.49
N GLU A 230 -17.54 2.45 10.07
CA GLU A 230 -16.88 1.42 10.89
C GLU A 230 -15.94 2.03 11.95
N TYR A 231 -15.26 3.14 11.64
CA TYR A 231 -14.23 3.79 12.46
C TYR A 231 -14.50 5.30 12.63
N PRO A 232 -15.58 5.71 13.30
CA PRO A 232 -16.03 7.12 13.33
C PRO A 232 -15.09 8.08 14.06
N ASN A 233 -14.18 7.56 14.88
CA ASN A 233 -13.22 8.35 15.65
C ASN A 233 -11.82 8.39 15.00
N ASP A 234 -11.65 7.76 13.83
CA ASP A 234 -10.35 7.74 13.16
C ASP A 234 -10.07 9.07 12.45
N LYS A 235 -9.04 9.79 12.90
CA LYS A 235 -8.71 11.12 12.39
C LYS A 235 -8.23 11.09 10.93
N VAL A 236 -7.43 10.08 10.56
CA VAL A 236 -6.84 10.00 9.21
C VAL A 236 -7.93 9.72 8.18
N LEU A 237 -8.89 8.84 8.48
CA LEU A 237 -10.06 8.64 7.61
C LEU A 237 -10.86 9.94 7.43
N ALA A 238 -11.05 10.73 8.49
CA ALA A 238 -11.77 12.00 8.38
C ALA A 238 -11.00 12.99 7.49
N GLU A 239 -9.67 13.02 7.59
CA GLU A 239 -8.83 13.86 6.75
C GLU A 239 -8.86 13.43 5.27
N TYR A 240 -8.87 12.12 4.99
CA TYR A 240 -9.07 11.61 3.62
C TYR A 240 -10.44 11.99 3.06
N GLU A 241 -11.49 11.84 3.85
CA GLU A 241 -12.85 12.20 3.45
C GLU A 241 -12.95 13.69 3.07
N ILE A 242 -12.42 14.58 3.92
CA ILE A 242 -12.35 16.01 3.64
C ILE A 242 -11.55 16.27 2.35
N GLN A 243 -10.38 15.65 2.19
CA GLN A 243 -9.55 15.83 0.99
C GLN A 243 -10.30 15.39 -0.28
N LEU A 244 -11.03 14.29 -0.22
CA LEU A 244 -11.81 13.77 -1.34
C LEU A 244 -13.01 14.66 -1.66
N LEU A 245 -13.69 15.23 -0.65
CA LEU A 245 -14.73 16.23 -0.87
C LEU A 245 -14.18 17.46 -1.61
N LEU A 246 -12.98 17.93 -1.26
CA LEU A 246 -12.32 19.02 -1.97
C LEU A 246 -12.02 18.64 -3.42
N GLN A 247 -11.48 17.44 -3.66
CA GLN A 247 -11.19 16.95 -5.02
C GLN A 247 -12.45 16.81 -5.88
N LEU A 248 -13.58 16.46 -5.26
CA LEU A 248 -14.89 16.34 -5.90
C LEU A 248 -15.65 17.67 -6.01
N ASN A 249 -15.03 18.80 -5.66
CA ASN A 249 -15.64 20.13 -5.63
C ASN A 249 -16.87 20.25 -4.70
N LYS A 250 -16.97 19.41 -3.67
CA LYS A 250 -18.03 19.43 -2.66
C LYS A 250 -17.67 20.32 -1.47
N MET A 251 -17.51 21.60 -1.76
CA MET A 251 -16.92 22.58 -0.83
C MET A 251 -17.75 22.78 0.46
N ASP A 252 -19.08 22.81 0.34
CA ASP A 252 -19.97 23.00 1.50
C ASP A 252 -19.91 21.81 2.47
N GLU A 253 -19.89 20.59 1.94
CA GLU A 253 -19.76 19.36 2.73
C GLU A 253 -18.39 19.32 3.42
N ALA A 254 -17.32 19.66 2.70
CA ALA A 254 -15.96 19.73 3.26
C ALA A 254 -15.88 20.75 4.41
N MET A 255 -16.46 21.94 4.24
CA MET A 255 -16.46 22.98 5.28
C MET A 255 -17.23 22.53 6.53
N ALA A 256 -18.36 21.85 6.36
CA ALA A 256 -19.10 21.29 7.50
C ALA A 256 -18.25 20.28 8.28
N GLN A 257 -17.60 19.34 7.59
CA GLN A 257 -16.74 18.35 8.23
C GLN A 257 -15.52 18.97 8.90
N ILE A 258 -14.87 19.93 8.26
CA ILE A 258 -13.73 20.65 8.84
C ILE A 258 -14.14 21.39 10.11
N LYS A 259 -15.32 22.03 10.13
CA LYS A 259 -15.84 22.72 11.32
C LYS A 259 -16.05 21.76 12.48
N ASP A 260 -16.66 20.60 12.23
CA ASP A 260 -16.89 19.59 13.25
C ASP A 260 -15.57 18.96 13.75
N ALA A 261 -14.61 18.75 12.85
CA ALA A 261 -13.29 18.25 13.20
C ALA A 261 -12.49 19.26 14.04
N LEU A 262 -12.51 20.55 13.68
CA LEU A 262 -11.87 21.63 14.44
C LEU A 262 -12.56 21.90 15.79
N ALA A 263 -13.85 21.57 15.95
CA ALA A 263 -14.50 21.64 17.25
C ALA A 263 -13.91 20.63 18.26
N ASN A 264 -13.44 19.48 17.76
CA ASN A 264 -12.80 18.43 18.56
C ASN A 264 -11.28 18.60 18.67
N ASP A 265 -10.64 19.12 17.62
CA ASP A 265 -9.20 19.35 17.56
C ASP A 265 -8.89 20.77 17.02
N PRO A 266 -9.07 21.82 17.85
CA PRO A 266 -8.94 23.22 17.42
C PRO A 266 -7.55 23.61 16.94
N ASN A 267 -6.53 22.82 17.28
CA ASN A 267 -5.13 23.09 16.99
C ASN A 267 -4.57 22.08 15.97
N ASN A 268 -5.40 21.54 15.08
CA ASN A 268 -4.92 20.78 13.93
C ASN A 268 -4.54 21.75 12.80
N SER A 269 -3.24 21.90 12.55
CA SER A 269 -2.71 22.82 11.52
C SER A 269 -3.21 22.48 10.11
N GLY A 270 -3.33 21.20 9.77
CA GLY A 270 -3.84 20.75 8.47
C GLY A 270 -5.31 21.10 8.25
N LEU A 271 -6.16 20.93 9.28
CA LEU A 271 -7.57 21.32 9.22
C LEU A 271 -7.76 22.84 9.17
N LEU A 272 -6.96 23.59 9.92
CA LEU A 272 -6.95 25.07 9.84
C LEU A 272 -6.55 25.54 8.44
N LEU A 273 -5.54 24.91 7.82
CA LEU A 273 -5.16 25.20 6.44
C LEU A 273 -6.33 24.93 5.48
N ARG A 274 -6.96 23.76 5.55
CA ARG A 274 -8.09 23.41 4.67
C ARG A 274 -9.30 24.35 4.88
N SER A 275 -9.55 24.78 6.13
CA SER A 275 -10.55 25.81 6.45
C SER A 275 -10.23 27.13 5.76
N GLY A 276 -8.97 27.59 5.86
CA GLY A 276 -8.51 28.81 5.19
C GLY A 276 -8.68 28.73 3.68
N TYR A 277 -8.32 27.61 3.08
CA TYR A 277 -8.49 27.36 1.64
C TYR A 277 -9.95 27.44 1.19
N LEU A 278 -10.87 26.81 1.93
CA LEU A 278 -12.29 26.88 1.59
C LEU A 278 -12.85 28.30 1.73
N LYS A 279 -12.45 29.05 2.75
CA LYS A 279 -12.83 30.46 2.91
C LYS A 279 -12.29 31.33 1.78
N GLU A 280 -11.07 31.07 1.33
CA GLU A 280 -10.45 31.76 0.19
C GLU A 280 -11.26 31.52 -1.09
N GLN A 281 -11.60 30.25 -1.38
CA GLN A 281 -12.45 29.91 -2.53
C GLN A 281 -13.86 30.51 -2.43
N ALA A 282 -14.39 30.69 -1.22
CA ALA A 282 -15.65 31.38 -0.97
C ALA A 282 -15.54 32.92 -1.02
N GLY A 283 -14.34 33.48 -1.20
CA GLY A 283 -14.07 34.92 -1.27
C GLY A 283 -13.89 35.61 0.08
N ASP A 284 -13.94 34.88 1.21
CA ASP A 284 -13.62 35.39 2.54
C ASP A 284 -12.11 35.40 2.78
N LEU A 285 -11.41 36.31 2.09
CA LEU A 285 -9.95 36.43 2.17
C LEU A 285 -9.45 36.80 3.58
N ASN A 286 -10.28 37.48 4.38
CA ASN A 286 -9.90 37.86 5.74
C ASN A 286 -9.97 36.66 6.69
N GLY A 287 -11.08 35.90 6.63
CA GLY A 287 -11.24 34.68 7.40
C GLY A 287 -10.25 33.59 6.96
N ALA A 288 -9.93 33.53 5.68
CA ALA A 288 -8.89 32.65 5.14
C ALA A 288 -7.51 32.97 5.75
N LEU A 289 -7.12 34.25 5.73
CA LEU A 289 -5.85 34.69 6.30
C LEU A 289 -5.76 34.42 7.80
N GLU A 290 -6.85 34.61 8.54
CA GLU A 290 -6.91 34.28 9.96
C GLU A 290 -6.64 32.79 10.21
N ASP A 291 -7.28 31.91 9.45
CA ASP A 291 -7.11 30.45 9.60
C ASP A 291 -5.72 29.99 9.16
N TYR A 292 -5.19 30.51 8.06
CA TYR A 292 -3.82 30.21 7.64
C TYR A 292 -2.79 30.67 8.68
N LYS A 293 -2.93 31.88 9.26
CA LYS A 293 -2.05 32.34 10.33
C LYS A 293 -2.17 31.49 11.59
N LYS A 294 -3.38 31.04 11.95
CA LYS A 294 -3.56 30.08 13.06
C LYS A 294 -2.87 28.75 12.76
N SER A 295 -2.99 28.24 11.54
CA SER A 295 -2.29 27.02 11.10
C SER A 295 -0.77 27.14 11.30
N VAL A 296 -0.17 28.25 10.85
CA VAL A 296 1.27 28.53 11.05
C VAL A 296 1.63 28.75 12.52
N ALA A 297 0.73 29.35 13.32
CA ALA A 297 0.99 29.54 14.75
C ALA A 297 1.01 28.21 15.52
N VAL A 298 0.17 27.24 15.10
CA VAL A 298 0.14 25.88 15.64
C VAL A 298 1.38 25.10 15.22
N ASP A 299 1.72 25.12 13.93
CA ASP A 299 2.92 24.48 13.39
C ASP A 299 3.72 25.46 12.51
N PRO A 300 4.73 26.14 13.10
CA PRO A 300 5.57 27.09 12.37
C PRO A 300 6.41 26.46 11.25
N ASN A 301 6.60 25.14 11.26
CA ASN A 301 7.35 24.41 10.24
C ASN A 301 6.42 23.76 9.19
N PHE A 302 5.11 24.04 9.23
CA PHE A 302 4.21 23.57 8.20
C PHE A 302 4.43 24.35 6.90
N PHE A 303 4.97 23.68 5.88
CA PHE A 303 5.34 24.30 4.62
C PHE A 303 4.14 24.97 3.95
N GLU A 304 3.04 24.24 3.81
CA GLU A 304 1.82 24.68 3.15
C GLU A 304 1.22 25.88 3.91
N GLY A 305 1.15 25.83 5.24
CA GLY A 305 0.68 26.96 6.06
C GLY A 305 1.44 28.25 5.76
N ASN A 306 2.78 28.19 5.73
CA ASN A 306 3.62 29.34 5.41
C ASN A 306 3.41 29.79 3.95
N TYR A 307 3.39 28.86 3.00
CA TYR A 307 3.22 29.18 1.58
C TYR A 307 1.87 29.89 1.32
N TYR A 308 0.76 29.31 1.77
CA TYR A 308 -0.59 29.86 1.54
C TYR A 308 -0.80 31.18 2.28
N THR A 309 -0.25 31.35 3.49
CA THR A 309 -0.29 32.64 4.19
C THR A 309 0.44 33.72 3.38
N GLY A 310 1.65 33.42 2.91
CA GLY A 310 2.43 34.34 2.09
C GLY A 310 1.73 34.70 0.78
N ALA A 311 1.18 33.70 0.09
CA ALA A 311 0.48 33.88 -1.18
C ALA A 311 -0.76 34.78 -1.03
N LEU A 312 -1.59 34.53 -0.01
CA LEU A 312 -2.79 35.32 0.23
C LEU A 312 -2.47 36.78 0.59
N LEU A 313 -1.37 37.02 1.33
CA LEU A 313 -0.89 38.38 1.59
C LEU A 313 -0.46 39.12 0.30
N LEU A 314 0.18 38.41 -0.64
CA LEU A 314 0.54 38.98 -1.94
C LEU A 314 -0.69 39.29 -2.79
N GLU A 315 -1.68 38.42 -2.78
CA GLU A 315 -2.96 38.65 -3.46
C GLU A 315 -3.64 39.90 -2.88
N GLN A 316 -3.73 40.01 -1.56
CA GLN A 316 -4.29 41.17 -0.89
C GLN A 316 -3.54 42.46 -1.23
N ALA A 317 -2.20 42.45 -1.24
CA ALA A 317 -1.39 43.60 -1.64
C ALA A 317 -1.68 44.03 -3.10
N THR A 318 -1.79 43.06 -4.00
CA THR A 318 -2.07 43.30 -5.41
C THR A 318 -3.47 43.85 -5.61
N LYS A 319 -4.48 43.25 -4.95
CA LYS A 319 -5.87 43.70 -4.97
C LYS A 319 -6.01 45.12 -4.44
N GLU A 320 -5.30 45.45 -3.36
CA GLU A 320 -5.24 46.80 -2.81
C GLU A 320 -4.68 47.78 -3.82
N LEU A 321 -3.52 47.49 -4.43
CA LEU A 321 -2.92 48.37 -5.44
C LEU A 321 -3.83 48.55 -6.65
N ASN A 322 -4.54 47.50 -7.09
CA ASN A 322 -5.46 47.58 -8.21
C ASN A 322 -6.62 48.55 -7.98
N THR A 323 -6.99 48.84 -6.71
CA THR A 323 -8.00 49.87 -6.41
C THR A 323 -7.60 51.27 -6.87
N LEU A 324 -6.31 51.51 -7.13
CA LEU A 324 -5.80 52.79 -7.62
C LEU A 324 -5.98 52.99 -9.13
N ASN A 325 -6.17 51.92 -9.90
CA ASN A 325 -6.11 51.98 -11.37
C ASN A 325 -7.26 52.80 -11.99
N ASP A 326 -8.40 52.86 -11.31
CA ASP A 326 -9.61 53.52 -11.80
C ASP A 326 -9.88 54.89 -11.14
N LEU A 327 -8.92 55.42 -10.37
CA LEU A 327 -9.06 56.70 -9.67
C LEU A 327 -8.72 57.88 -10.58
N SER A 328 -9.39 59.03 -10.38
CA SER A 328 -8.95 60.29 -10.99
C SER A 328 -7.60 60.75 -10.43
N ASP A 329 -6.85 61.60 -11.13
CA ASP A 329 -5.54 62.09 -10.68
C ASP A 329 -5.56 62.65 -9.25
N ALA A 330 -6.60 63.43 -8.91
CA ALA A 330 -6.74 64.04 -7.58
C ALA A 330 -7.04 63.01 -6.48
N GLU A 331 -7.82 61.97 -6.79
CA GLU A 331 -8.09 60.87 -5.87
C GLU A 331 -6.87 59.96 -5.73
N TRP A 332 -6.19 59.69 -6.82
CA TRP A 332 -4.97 58.90 -6.86
C TRP A 332 -3.87 59.55 -6.02
N GLU A 333 -3.65 60.86 -6.15
CA GLU A 333 -2.64 61.60 -5.36
C GLU A 333 -2.90 61.49 -3.85
N LYS A 334 -4.18 61.46 -3.46
CA LYS A 334 -4.60 61.29 -2.06
C LYS A 334 -4.51 59.85 -1.57
N GLN A 335 -4.92 58.87 -2.38
CA GLN A 335 -5.08 57.48 -1.95
C GLN A 335 -3.80 56.64 -2.13
N SER A 336 -2.98 56.94 -3.13
CA SER A 336 -1.80 56.13 -3.47
C SER A 336 -0.79 55.98 -2.33
N PRO A 337 -0.52 56.99 -1.46
CA PRO A 337 0.39 56.79 -0.33
C PRO A 337 -0.20 55.86 0.74
N ILE A 338 -1.53 55.90 0.94
CA ILE A 338 -2.23 55.09 1.94
C ILE A 338 -2.28 53.63 1.49
N VAL A 339 -2.74 53.41 0.26
CA VAL A 339 -2.83 52.08 -0.35
C VAL A 339 -1.44 51.48 -0.53
N GLY A 340 -0.47 52.27 -1.00
CA GLY A 340 0.92 51.83 -1.14
C GLY A 340 1.51 51.35 0.19
N LYS A 341 1.30 52.11 1.27
CA LYS A 341 1.77 51.71 2.61
C LYS A 341 1.13 50.41 3.10
N LYS A 342 -0.16 50.20 2.81
CA LYS A 342 -0.89 48.98 3.18
C LYS A 342 -0.38 47.77 2.39
N ALA A 343 -0.23 47.92 1.08
CA ALA A 343 0.33 46.90 0.21
C ALA A 343 1.78 46.56 0.60
N ASP A 344 2.61 47.56 0.91
CA ASP A 344 3.99 47.36 1.37
C ASP A 344 4.04 46.60 2.71
N ALA A 345 3.07 46.81 3.60
CA ALA A 345 2.97 46.03 4.85
C ALA A 345 2.70 44.54 4.53
N ASN A 346 1.77 44.25 3.63
CA ASN A 346 1.46 42.89 3.21
C ASN A 346 2.65 42.23 2.47
N TYR A 347 3.34 42.95 1.59
CA TYR A 347 4.58 42.47 0.95
C TYR A 347 5.70 42.19 1.95
N ASN A 348 5.86 43.03 2.98
CA ASN A 348 6.84 42.77 4.03
C ASN A 348 6.44 41.56 4.89
N GLU A 349 5.17 41.40 5.20
CA GLU A 349 4.69 40.26 5.97
C GLU A 349 4.84 38.95 5.17
N SER A 350 4.52 38.94 3.88
CA SER A 350 4.65 37.75 3.03
C SER A 350 6.09 37.25 2.92
N ILE A 351 7.09 38.13 2.94
CA ILE A 351 8.51 37.75 3.00
C ILE A 351 8.78 36.84 4.21
N THR A 352 8.14 37.09 5.36
CA THR A 352 8.35 36.29 6.58
C THR A 352 7.93 34.84 6.33
N TYR A 353 6.72 34.64 5.82
CA TYR A 353 6.19 33.31 5.59
C TYR A 353 6.88 32.61 4.41
N PHE A 354 7.15 33.29 3.30
CA PHE A 354 7.91 32.70 2.19
C PHE A 354 9.34 32.36 2.55
N SER A 355 10.01 33.19 3.37
CA SER A 355 11.36 32.85 3.86
C SER A 355 11.33 31.61 4.74
N LYS A 356 10.29 31.45 5.57
CA LYS A 356 10.10 30.23 6.37
C LYS A 356 9.81 29.01 5.52
N ALA A 357 8.95 29.13 4.51
CA ALA A 357 8.68 28.06 3.55
C ALA A 357 9.95 27.65 2.78
N LEU A 358 10.80 28.60 2.41
CA LEU A 358 12.09 28.34 1.76
C LEU A 358 13.12 27.72 2.74
N GLU A 359 13.09 28.05 4.03
CA GLU A 359 13.91 27.35 5.04
C GLU A 359 13.57 25.85 5.09
N ILE A 360 12.27 25.52 4.99
CA ILE A 360 11.78 24.13 5.03
C ILE A 360 12.10 23.39 3.73
N LYS A 361 11.96 24.04 2.57
CA LYS A 361 12.33 23.49 1.25
C LYS A 361 13.34 24.40 0.54
N PRO A 362 14.66 24.32 0.87
CA PRO A 362 15.71 25.21 0.38
C PRO A 362 15.86 25.31 -1.13
N ASP A 363 15.49 24.27 -1.87
CA ASP A 363 15.67 24.19 -3.32
C ASP A 363 14.38 24.56 -4.10
N ASN A 364 13.34 25.06 -3.43
CA ASN A 364 12.11 25.46 -4.08
C ASN A 364 12.29 26.78 -4.86
N THR A 365 12.51 26.66 -6.17
CA THR A 365 12.75 27.81 -7.07
C THR A 365 11.55 28.73 -7.21
N ASP A 366 10.33 28.22 -7.08
CA ASP A 366 9.11 29.02 -7.19
C ASP A 366 9.04 30.07 -6.07
N ILE A 367 9.33 29.66 -4.83
CA ILE A 367 9.39 30.57 -3.69
C ILE A 367 10.55 31.56 -3.82
N MET A 368 11.69 31.12 -4.35
CA MET A 368 12.81 32.05 -4.60
C MET A 368 12.42 33.14 -5.60
N ILE A 369 11.72 32.77 -6.68
CA ILE A 369 11.24 33.72 -7.70
C ILE A 369 10.23 34.69 -7.08
N ILE A 370 9.28 34.20 -6.28
CA ILE A 370 8.33 35.03 -5.54
C ILE A 370 9.08 36.04 -4.65
N LEU A 371 10.03 35.59 -3.83
CA LEU A 371 10.82 36.47 -2.98
C LEU A 371 11.62 37.49 -3.78
N TYR A 372 12.23 37.10 -4.90
CA TYR A 372 12.92 38.03 -5.81
C TYR A 372 11.98 39.15 -6.30
N GLN A 373 10.77 38.79 -6.75
CA GLN A 373 9.76 39.75 -7.22
C GLN A 373 9.31 40.70 -6.10
N VAL A 374 9.09 40.17 -4.90
CA VAL A 374 8.70 40.98 -3.73
C VAL A 374 9.83 41.92 -3.30
N TYR A 375 11.07 41.45 -3.27
CA TYR A 375 12.23 42.30 -2.98
C TYR A 375 12.42 43.39 -4.03
N SER A 376 12.22 43.07 -5.32
CA SER A 376 12.24 44.06 -6.40
C SER A 376 11.16 45.13 -6.20
N ARG A 377 9.91 44.73 -5.90
CA ARG A 377 8.79 45.65 -5.63
C ARG A 377 9.08 46.58 -4.46
N LEU A 378 9.64 46.05 -3.38
CA LEU A 378 10.00 46.80 -2.17
C LEU A 378 11.33 47.55 -2.28
N LYS A 379 12.03 47.48 -3.43
CA LYS A 379 13.35 48.07 -3.66
C LYS A 379 14.41 47.61 -2.66
N LYS A 380 14.32 46.36 -2.19
CA LYS A 380 15.32 45.69 -1.35
C LYS A 380 16.42 45.08 -2.21
N THR A 381 17.27 45.94 -2.78
CA THR A 381 18.24 45.56 -3.83
C THR A 381 19.21 44.46 -3.41
N ALA A 382 19.73 44.51 -2.19
CA ALA A 382 20.72 43.52 -1.72
C ALA A 382 20.11 42.12 -1.61
N GLU A 383 18.92 42.01 -1.03
CA GLU A 383 18.16 40.77 -0.87
C GLU A 383 17.69 40.22 -2.22
N MET A 384 17.23 41.11 -3.11
CA MET A 384 16.88 40.78 -4.49
C MET A 384 18.08 40.19 -5.25
N GLU A 385 19.24 40.84 -5.21
CA GLU A 385 20.47 40.35 -5.87
C GLU A 385 20.95 39.02 -5.29
N ALA A 386 20.85 38.86 -3.96
CA ALA A 386 21.17 37.59 -3.31
C ALA A 386 20.23 36.46 -3.78
N MET A 387 18.93 36.74 -3.90
CA MET A 387 17.96 35.77 -4.41
C MET A 387 18.21 35.42 -5.88
N ASN A 388 18.50 36.41 -6.72
CA ASN A 388 18.85 36.20 -8.12
C ASN A 388 20.04 35.25 -8.30
N LYS A 389 21.08 35.40 -7.47
CA LYS A 389 22.24 34.49 -7.47
C LYS A 389 21.86 33.06 -7.10
N LYS A 390 20.97 32.88 -6.12
CA LYS A 390 20.47 31.54 -5.72
C LYS A 390 19.68 30.88 -6.84
N ILE A 391 18.76 31.62 -7.46
CA ILE A 391 17.95 31.10 -8.58
C ILE A 391 18.85 30.73 -9.75
N ALA A 392 19.79 31.62 -10.12
CA ALA A 392 20.70 31.39 -11.23
C ALA A 392 21.65 30.19 -11.03
N ALA A 393 21.96 29.84 -9.78
CA ALA A 393 22.75 28.64 -9.47
C ALA A 393 21.99 27.34 -9.78
N ILE A 394 20.65 27.37 -9.74
CA ILE A 394 19.78 26.20 -9.97
C ILE A 394 19.27 26.17 -11.42
N LEU A 395 18.71 27.28 -11.90
CA LEU A 395 18.06 27.39 -13.20
C LEU A 395 18.96 27.93 -14.32
N GLY A 396 20.17 28.39 -13.97
CA GLY A 396 21.12 29.01 -14.89
C GLY A 396 21.02 30.55 -14.94
N PRO A 397 22.03 31.23 -15.51
CA PRO A 397 22.16 32.69 -15.47
C PRO A 397 21.06 33.47 -16.22
N ASN A 398 20.37 32.81 -17.16
CA ASN A 398 19.32 33.40 -17.99
C ASN A 398 17.93 32.92 -17.58
N TRP A 399 17.73 32.55 -16.31
CA TRP A 399 16.45 32.04 -15.80
C TRP A 399 15.27 32.99 -15.99
N GLN A 400 15.54 34.28 -16.24
CA GLN A 400 14.52 35.30 -16.50
C GLN A 400 14.01 35.29 -17.95
N ASP A 401 14.69 34.56 -18.86
CA ASP A 401 14.35 34.48 -20.28
C ASP A 401 13.50 33.25 -20.64
N ASN A 402 13.34 32.32 -19.69
CA ASN A 402 12.53 31.09 -19.79
C ASN A 402 11.26 31.23 -18.95
#